data_AF-A0A6I3C303-F1
#
_entry.id   AF-A0A6I3C303-F1
#
_cell.length_a   1.000
_cell.length_b   1.000
_cell.length_c   1.000
_cell.angle_alpha   90.00
_cell.angle_beta   90.00
_cell.angle_gamma   90.00
#
_symmetry.space_group_name_H-M   'P 1'
#
loop_
_entity.id
_entity.type
_entity.pdbx_description
1 polymer ?
#
loop_
_entity_poly.entity_id
_entity_poly.type
_entity_poly.pdbx_seq_one_letter_code
_entity_poly.pdbx_strand_id
1 'polypeptide(L)'
;MALDPAAKALIDVMDAVFPRLDEAKDGNEARVAVAAAMAGMPVAEPEPIHHVADHTIAVDGGEIAVRVYRPTANEAAPVVVFLHGGGWVLCDLDSHDGTCRRIANDSGCVVVATDYRRAPEFRFPVPVEDCYAALLWAHANAADIGGDPDRVAIFGDSAGGNLAAAVAQMTRDRGGPTLKLQILAYPVIDAACDTASHKRFGRELNLSSAEVKWCWDQYLSSPADTANPYASPNRAASLAGLAPALIISPEYDPLCDEGAAYAAALATAGVPTTYSLYPGMIHSLLAFSAALPPAEKAFAEIAAALHQAL
;
A
#
# COMPACT_ATOMS: atom_id res chain seq x y z
N MET A 1 -23.50 -0.51 5.80
CA MET A 1 -24.58 -0.50 4.78
C MET A 1 -24.65 -1.88 4.14
N ALA A 2 -25.54 -2.15 3.19
CA ALA A 2 -25.44 -3.38 2.38
C ALA A 2 -24.19 -3.32 1.47
N LEU A 3 -23.69 -4.48 1.04
CA LEU A 3 -22.63 -4.57 0.03
C LEU A 3 -23.10 -3.87 -1.26
N ASP A 4 -22.22 -3.07 -1.85
CA ASP A 4 -22.55 -2.34 -3.08
C ASP A 4 -22.73 -3.32 -4.26
N PRO A 5 -23.73 -3.14 -5.13
CA PRO A 5 -23.93 -4.02 -6.29
C PRO A 5 -22.72 -4.11 -7.23
N ALA A 6 -21.97 -3.03 -7.43
CA ALA A 6 -20.76 -3.04 -8.24
C ALA A 6 -19.64 -3.85 -7.57
N ALA A 7 -19.50 -3.73 -6.24
CA ALA A 7 -18.57 -4.55 -5.47
C ALA A 7 -18.94 -6.04 -5.54
N LYS A 8 -20.23 -6.38 -5.45
CA LYS A 8 -20.69 -7.77 -5.61
C LYS A 8 -20.39 -8.33 -7.00
N ALA A 9 -20.66 -7.55 -8.05
CA ALA A 9 -20.36 -7.97 -9.42
C ALA A 9 -18.85 -8.18 -9.65
N LEU A 10 -18.02 -7.31 -9.06
CA LEU A 10 -16.57 -7.45 -9.12
C LEU A 10 -16.08 -8.72 -8.40
N ILE A 11 -16.62 -9.05 -7.22
CA ILE A 11 -16.30 -10.32 -6.54
C ILE A 11 -16.61 -11.51 -7.46
N ASP A 12 -17.77 -11.53 -8.11
CA ASP A 12 -18.15 -12.64 -9.00
C ASP A 12 -17.19 -12.79 -10.19
N VAL A 13 -16.67 -11.67 -10.72
CA VAL A 13 -15.63 -11.69 -11.77
C VAL A 13 -14.30 -12.18 -11.19
N MET A 14 -13.91 -11.70 -10.01
CA MET A 14 -12.65 -12.07 -9.38
C MET A 14 -12.60 -13.56 -9.06
N ASP A 15 -13.66 -14.11 -8.47
CA ASP A 15 -13.78 -15.54 -8.15
C ASP A 15 -13.73 -16.44 -9.39
N ALA A 16 -14.14 -15.92 -10.55
CA ALA A 16 -14.12 -16.65 -11.81
C ALA A 16 -12.76 -16.60 -12.53
N VAL A 17 -11.92 -15.61 -12.23
CA VAL A 17 -10.71 -15.28 -13.00
C VAL A 17 -9.43 -15.50 -12.21
N PHE A 18 -9.41 -15.11 -10.93
CA PHE A 18 -8.22 -15.18 -10.10
C PHE A 18 -8.15 -16.49 -9.31
N PRO A 19 -6.95 -17.06 -9.16
CA PRO A 19 -6.75 -18.19 -8.26
C PRO A 19 -6.89 -17.74 -6.81
N ARG A 20 -7.32 -18.67 -5.96
CA ARG A 20 -7.21 -18.56 -4.50
C ARG A 20 -5.74 -18.63 -4.10
N LEU A 21 -5.22 -17.60 -3.42
CA LEU A 21 -3.80 -17.57 -3.08
C LEU A 21 -3.42 -18.67 -2.09
N ASP A 22 -4.33 -18.99 -1.16
CA ASP A 22 -4.16 -20.02 -0.14
C ASP A 22 -4.17 -21.46 -0.70
N GLU A 23 -4.44 -21.63 -1.98
CA GLU A 23 -4.34 -22.91 -2.70
C GLU A 23 -3.02 -23.09 -3.46
N ALA A 24 -2.23 -22.02 -3.63
CA ALA A 24 -0.93 -22.07 -4.27
C ALA A 24 0.12 -22.73 -3.36
N LYS A 25 1.02 -23.55 -3.93
CA LYS A 25 2.09 -24.23 -3.19
C LYS A 25 3.10 -23.25 -2.61
N ASP A 26 3.40 -22.19 -3.34
CA ASP A 26 4.33 -21.13 -2.95
C ASP A 26 3.99 -19.81 -3.67
N GLY A 27 4.71 -18.74 -3.28
CA GLY A 27 4.52 -17.42 -3.89
C GLY A 27 4.85 -17.35 -5.39
N ASN A 28 5.69 -18.24 -5.93
CA ASN A 28 5.99 -18.25 -7.35
C ASN A 28 4.82 -18.77 -8.18
N GLU A 29 4.20 -19.88 -7.75
CA GLU A 29 2.99 -20.39 -8.39
C GLU A 29 1.87 -19.34 -8.33
N ALA A 30 1.70 -18.67 -7.19
CA ALA A 30 0.73 -17.59 -7.05
C ALA A 30 0.99 -16.42 -8.01
N ARG A 31 2.24 -15.93 -8.10
CA ARG A 31 2.60 -14.83 -9.03
C ARG A 31 2.32 -15.19 -10.48
N VAL A 32 2.73 -16.38 -10.92
CA VAL A 32 2.52 -16.81 -12.31
C VAL A 32 1.03 -16.90 -12.63
N ALA A 33 0.25 -17.48 -11.73
CA ALA A 33 -1.19 -17.66 -11.95
C ALA A 33 -1.94 -16.31 -11.93
N VAL A 34 -1.63 -15.41 -10.99
CA VAL A 34 -2.23 -14.08 -10.92
C VAL A 34 -1.81 -13.22 -12.12
N ALA A 35 -0.54 -13.23 -12.52
CA ALA A 35 -0.07 -12.49 -13.70
C ALA A 35 -0.77 -12.96 -14.98
N ALA A 36 -0.96 -14.28 -15.14
CA ALA A 36 -1.70 -14.84 -16.27
C ALA A 36 -3.17 -14.41 -16.25
N ALA A 37 -3.81 -14.37 -15.07
CA ALA A 37 -5.17 -13.88 -14.91
C ALA A 37 -5.29 -12.38 -15.26
N MET A 38 -4.37 -11.54 -14.76
CA MET A 38 -4.34 -10.11 -15.06
C MET A 38 -4.11 -9.82 -16.56
N ALA A 39 -3.23 -10.59 -17.22
CA ALA A 39 -2.98 -10.45 -18.65
C ALA A 39 -4.22 -10.76 -19.52
N GLY A 40 -5.18 -11.52 -18.98
CA GLY A 40 -6.46 -11.81 -19.63
C GLY A 40 -7.54 -10.75 -19.41
N MET A 41 -7.32 -9.79 -18.50
CA MET A 41 -8.28 -8.74 -18.21
C MET A 41 -8.10 -7.53 -19.13
N PRO A 42 -9.18 -6.82 -19.50
CA PRO A 42 -9.07 -5.55 -20.20
C PRO A 42 -8.30 -4.54 -19.35
N VAL A 43 -7.16 -4.08 -19.84
CA VAL A 43 -6.38 -3.00 -19.22
C VAL A 43 -6.84 -1.69 -19.87
N ALA A 44 -7.30 -0.75 -19.05
CA ALA A 44 -7.58 0.61 -19.54
C ALA A 44 -6.27 1.28 -19.94
N GLU A 45 -6.29 2.05 -21.03
CA GLU A 45 -5.13 2.87 -21.39
C GLU A 45 -4.77 3.78 -20.20
N PRO A 46 -3.51 3.76 -19.73
CA PRO A 46 -3.12 4.53 -18.57
C PRO A 46 -3.28 6.03 -18.85
N GLU A 47 -3.67 6.77 -17.81
CA GLU A 47 -3.86 8.21 -17.91
C GLU A 47 -2.56 8.89 -18.41
N PRO A 48 -2.64 9.79 -19.42
CA PRO A 48 -1.47 10.54 -19.85
C PRO A 48 -0.86 11.31 -18.68
N ILE A 49 0.46 11.33 -18.62
CA ILE A 49 1.22 12.05 -17.60
C ILE A 49 2.42 12.73 -18.27
N HIS A 50 2.91 13.83 -17.68
CA HIS A 50 3.98 14.63 -18.27
C HIS A 50 5.27 13.83 -18.49
N HIS A 51 5.71 13.04 -17.50
CA HIS A 51 6.93 12.25 -17.62
C HIS A 51 6.90 11.00 -16.73
N VAL A 52 7.48 9.91 -17.23
CA VAL A 52 7.70 8.65 -16.50
C VAL A 52 9.14 8.22 -16.72
N ALA A 53 9.86 7.89 -15.65
CA ALA A 53 11.22 7.35 -15.73
C ALA A 53 11.47 6.25 -14.70
N ASP A 54 12.19 5.21 -15.13
CA ASP A 54 12.62 4.11 -14.27
C ASP A 54 14.05 4.37 -13.79
N HIS A 55 14.29 4.09 -12.52
CA HIS A 55 15.59 4.20 -11.87
C HIS A 55 15.90 2.93 -11.08
N THR A 56 17.18 2.68 -10.84
CA THR A 56 17.66 1.55 -10.04
C THR A 56 18.32 2.05 -8.77
N ILE A 57 18.02 1.39 -7.64
CA ILE A 57 18.57 1.70 -6.33
C ILE A 57 19.37 0.49 -5.86
N ALA A 58 20.65 0.70 -5.53
CA ALA A 58 21.44 -0.32 -4.86
C ALA A 58 20.96 -0.50 -3.41
N VAL A 59 20.73 -1.75 -3.02
CA VAL A 59 20.30 -2.13 -1.66
C VAL A 59 21.19 -3.25 -1.14
N ASP A 60 21.09 -3.59 0.14
CA ASP A 60 21.85 -4.70 0.68
C ASP A 60 21.46 -6.03 -0.02
N GLY A 61 22.46 -6.73 -0.54
CA GLY A 61 22.26 -7.98 -1.27
C GLY A 61 21.54 -7.87 -2.62
N GLY A 62 21.45 -6.68 -3.24
CA GLY A 62 20.86 -6.56 -4.58
C GLY A 62 20.57 -5.14 -5.05
N GLU A 63 19.57 -5.02 -5.90
CA GLU A 63 19.04 -3.76 -6.40
C GLU A 63 17.51 -3.84 -6.48
N ILE A 64 16.85 -2.68 -6.39
CA ILE A 64 15.41 -2.53 -6.61
C ILE A 64 15.17 -1.48 -7.69
N ALA A 65 14.05 -1.61 -8.39
CA ALA A 65 13.60 -0.59 -9.34
C ALA A 65 12.64 0.39 -8.65
N VAL A 66 12.67 1.64 -9.10
CA VAL A 66 11.61 2.62 -8.81
C VAL A 66 11.15 3.26 -10.11
N ARG A 67 9.86 3.57 -10.20
CA ARG A 67 9.29 4.35 -11.29
C ARG A 67 8.82 5.69 -10.78
N VAL A 68 9.32 6.75 -11.42
CA VAL A 68 9.03 8.14 -11.08
C VAL A 68 8.00 8.69 -12.05
N TYR A 69 6.91 9.20 -11.51
CA TYR A 69 5.81 9.83 -12.23
C TYR A 69 5.81 11.32 -11.93
N ARG A 70 6.01 12.16 -12.95
CA ARG A 70 5.90 13.63 -12.81
C ARG A 70 4.62 14.10 -13.51
N PRO A 71 3.67 14.73 -12.81
CA PRO A 71 2.42 15.19 -13.41
C PRO A 71 2.58 16.47 -14.25
N THR A 72 3.63 17.26 -13.96
CA THR A 72 3.92 18.52 -14.66
C THR A 72 5.43 18.73 -14.81
N ALA A 73 5.81 19.75 -15.59
CA ALA A 73 7.21 20.20 -15.70
C ALA A 73 7.64 21.08 -14.51
N ASN A 74 6.79 21.24 -13.49
CA ASN A 74 7.13 22.03 -12.31
C ASN A 74 8.30 21.38 -11.56
N GLU A 75 9.12 22.22 -10.97
CA GLU A 75 10.21 21.85 -10.07
C GLU A 75 9.77 22.06 -8.62
N ALA A 76 10.44 21.37 -7.68
CA ALA A 76 10.11 21.40 -6.26
C ALA A 76 8.65 21.02 -5.94
N ALA A 77 8.08 20.07 -6.69
CA ALA A 77 6.79 19.49 -6.38
C ALA A 77 6.89 18.58 -5.14
N PRO A 78 5.83 18.39 -4.34
CA PRO A 78 5.88 17.40 -3.27
C PRO A 78 6.15 16.00 -3.79
N VAL A 79 6.74 15.15 -2.95
CA VAL A 79 7.07 13.76 -3.29
C VAL A 79 6.21 12.79 -2.50
N VAL A 80 5.63 11.82 -3.18
CA VAL A 80 4.95 10.68 -2.57
C VAL A 80 5.73 9.41 -2.90
N VAL A 81 6.27 8.75 -1.89
CA VAL A 81 6.85 7.40 -2.05
C VAL A 81 5.69 6.41 -1.96
N PHE A 82 5.43 5.68 -3.04
CA PHE A 82 4.32 4.73 -3.16
C PHE A 82 4.82 3.29 -3.05
N LEU A 83 4.18 2.53 -2.17
CA LEU A 83 4.47 1.13 -1.90
C LEU A 83 3.25 0.29 -2.25
N HIS A 84 3.38 -0.58 -3.25
CA HIS A 84 2.26 -1.36 -3.77
C HIS A 84 1.80 -2.48 -2.82
N GLY A 85 0.52 -2.85 -2.91
CA GLY A 85 -0.06 -4.01 -2.25
C GLY A 85 0.38 -5.36 -2.83
N GLY A 86 -0.46 -6.38 -2.69
CA GLY A 86 -0.18 -7.74 -3.20
C GLY A 86 0.38 -8.71 -2.16
N GLY A 87 0.13 -8.48 -0.87
CA GLY A 87 0.49 -9.45 0.18
C GLY A 87 1.99 -9.72 0.31
N TRP A 88 2.84 -8.74 -0.03
CA TRP A 88 4.32 -8.86 -0.11
C TRP A 88 4.84 -9.86 -1.13
N VAL A 89 3.95 -10.52 -1.87
CA VAL A 89 4.24 -11.63 -2.78
C VAL A 89 3.97 -11.23 -4.22
N LEU A 90 2.85 -10.58 -4.47
CA LEU A 90 2.33 -10.24 -5.80
C LEU A 90 2.63 -8.78 -6.15
N CYS A 91 2.15 -8.39 -7.35
CA CYS A 91 2.18 -7.03 -7.85
C CYS A 91 3.59 -6.48 -8.09
N ASP A 92 3.65 -5.37 -8.78
CA ASP A 92 4.85 -4.68 -9.26
C ASP A 92 4.46 -3.26 -9.74
N LEU A 93 5.41 -2.56 -10.37
CA LEU A 93 5.21 -1.22 -10.94
C LEU A 93 4.08 -1.19 -11.99
N ASP A 94 3.95 -2.23 -12.82
CA ASP A 94 2.99 -2.23 -13.91
C ASP A 94 1.56 -2.45 -13.39
N SER A 95 1.39 -3.33 -12.40
CA SER A 95 0.09 -3.57 -11.76
C SER A 95 -0.50 -2.34 -11.06
N HIS A 96 0.34 -1.36 -10.68
CA HIS A 96 -0.07 -0.12 -10.00
C HIS A 96 0.18 1.15 -10.82
N ASP A 97 0.55 1.02 -12.10
CA ASP A 97 0.90 2.15 -12.97
C ASP A 97 -0.25 3.16 -13.08
N GLY A 98 -1.47 2.67 -13.32
CA GLY A 98 -2.67 3.50 -13.38
C GLY A 98 -2.96 4.24 -12.08
N THR A 99 -2.84 3.55 -10.93
CA THR A 99 -3.02 4.16 -9.60
C THR A 99 -1.99 5.25 -9.33
N CYS A 100 -0.71 5.01 -9.66
CA CYS A 100 0.37 5.97 -9.44
C CYS A 100 0.20 7.22 -10.32
N ARG A 101 -0.19 7.04 -11.59
CA ARG A 101 -0.51 8.16 -12.50
C ARG A 101 -1.68 8.98 -11.97
N ARG A 102 -2.74 8.32 -11.51
CA ARG A 102 -3.91 8.99 -10.95
C ARG A 102 -3.55 9.82 -9.72
N ILE A 103 -2.80 9.25 -8.78
CA ILE A 103 -2.32 9.96 -7.59
C ILE A 103 -1.49 11.17 -8.00
N ALA A 104 -0.55 11.01 -8.94
CA ALA A 104 0.31 12.10 -9.40
C ALA A 104 -0.53 13.23 -10.02
N ASN A 105 -1.45 12.91 -10.93
CA ASN A 105 -2.28 13.90 -11.62
C ASN A 105 -3.24 14.61 -10.67
N ASP A 106 -3.91 13.88 -9.77
CA ASP A 106 -4.91 14.46 -8.86
C ASP A 106 -4.27 15.33 -7.77
N SER A 107 -3.05 15.00 -7.33
CA SER A 107 -2.36 15.69 -6.22
C SER A 107 -1.27 16.68 -6.65
N GLY A 108 -0.87 16.66 -7.92
CA GLY A 108 0.28 17.43 -8.41
C GLY A 108 1.64 17.00 -7.83
N CYS A 109 1.70 15.87 -7.11
CA CYS A 109 2.92 15.35 -6.52
C CYS A 109 3.73 14.51 -7.52
N VAL A 110 5.06 14.51 -7.36
CA VAL A 110 5.92 13.47 -7.94
C VAL A 110 5.66 12.17 -7.18
N VAL A 111 5.30 11.10 -7.88
CA VAL A 111 5.12 9.77 -7.27
C VAL A 111 6.33 8.90 -7.57
N VAL A 112 6.96 8.34 -6.55
CA VAL A 112 8.05 7.36 -6.66
C VAL A 112 7.52 6.00 -6.25
N ALA A 113 7.09 5.19 -7.21
CA ALA A 113 6.61 3.84 -6.99
C ALA A 113 7.78 2.87 -6.83
N THR A 114 7.71 1.97 -5.84
CA THR A 114 8.82 1.09 -5.47
C THR A 114 8.52 -0.37 -5.82
N ASP A 115 9.40 -1.01 -6.61
CA ASP A 115 9.41 -2.48 -6.85
C ASP A 115 10.32 -3.14 -5.81
N TYR A 116 9.83 -3.23 -4.58
CA TYR A 116 10.58 -3.85 -3.49
C TYR A 116 10.72 -5.37 -3.74
N ARG A 117 11.79 -5.97 -3.24
CA ARG A 117 11.96 -7.42 -3.37
C ARG A 117 10.86 -8.14 -2.58
N ARG A 118 10.28 -9.19 -3.17
CA ARG A 118 9.07 -9.85 -2.68
C ARG A 118 9.36 -11.20 -2.05
N ALA A 119 8.49 -11.58 -1.11
CA ALA A 119 8.48 -12.90 -0.50
C ALA A 119 7.90 -13.95 -1.47
N PRO A 120 8.33 -15.22 -1.42
CA PRO A 120 9.15 -15.84 -0.36
C PRO A 120 10.67 -15.81 -0.60
N GLU A 121 11.16 -15.33 -1.75
CA GLU A 121 12.59 -15.23 -2.03
C GLU A 121 13.28 -14.25 -1.08
N PHE A 122 12.58 -13.15 -0.81
CA PHE A 122 13.04 -12.08 0.07
C PHE A 122 12.01 -11.87 1.17
N ARG A 123 12.17 -12.62 2.25
CA ARG A 123 11.32 -12.54 3.44
C ARG A 123 11.68 -11.34 4.31
N PHE A 124 10.82 -11.02 5.27
CA PHE A 124 11.07 -10.04 6.32
C PHE A 124 12.46 -10.26 6.94
N PRO A 125 13.29 -9.21 7.10
CA PRO A 125 12.95 -7.78 6.92
C PRO A 125 13.27 -7.20 5.52
N VAL A 126 13.63 -8.01 4.52
CA VAL A 126 14.12 -7.49 3.23
C VAL A 126 13.14 -6.53 2.55
N PRO A 127 11.83 -6.83 2.39
CA PRO A 127 10.92 -5.94 1.67
C PRO A 127 10.78 -4.56 2.34
N VAL A 128 10.73 -4.50 3.68
CA VAL A 128 10.58 -3.22 4.38
C VAL A 128 11.87 -2.40 4.40
N GLU A 129 13.05 -3.05 4.43
CA GLU A 129 14.34 -2.36 4.28
C GLU A 129 14.49 -1.78 2.86
N ASP A 130 14.02 -2.48 1.83
CA ASP A 130 13.99 -1.97 0.45
C ASP A 130 13.10 -0.73 0.34
N CYS A 131 11.91 -0.74 0.93
CA CYS A 131 11.04 0.43 0.96
C CYS A 131 11.65 1.62 1.72
N TYR A 132 12.37 1.37 2.82
CA TYR A 132 13.10 2.41 3.52
C TYR A 132 14.24 2.98 2.67
N ALA A 133 14.98 2.13 1.94
CA ALA A 133 16.00 2.57 1.00
C ALA A 133 15.43 3.42 -0.14
N ALA A 134 14.24 3.06 -0.65
CA ALA A 134 13.53 3.86 -1.65
C ALA A 134 13.13 5.25 -1.13
N LEU A 135 12.68 5.35 0.12
CA LEU A 135 12.42 6.65 0.77
C LEU A 135 13.70 7.49 0.88
N LEU A 136 14.80 6.90 1.33
CA LEU A 136 16.10 7.60 1.42
C LEU A 136 16.59 8.07 0.05
N TRP A 137 16.46 7.23 -0.97
CA TRP A 137 16.81 7.58 -2.34
C TRP A 137 15.94 8.72 -2.87
N ALA A 138 14.62 8.66 -2.68
CA ALA A 138 13.69 9.70 -3.14
C ALA A 138 14.00 11.05 -2.49
N HIS A 139 14.31 11.06 -1.19
CA HIS A 139 14.73 12.27 -0.49
C HIS A 139 16.08 12.81 -1.01
N ALA A 140 17.06 11.95 -1.21
CA ALA A 140 18.40 12.35 -1.69
C ALA A 140 18.40 12.84 -3.15
N ASN A 141 17.50 12.31 -3.99
CA ASN A 141 17.41 12.64 -5.41
C ASN A 141 16.21 13.55 -5.73
N ALA A 142 15.57 14.14 -4.72
CA ALA A 142 14.31 14.86 -4.87
C ALA A 142 14.41 15.93 -5.98
N ALA A 143 15.46 16.77 -5.94
CA ALA A 143 15.67 17.80 -6.95
C ALA A 143 15.80 17.24 -8.38
N ASP A 144 16.50 16.11 -8.56
CA ASP A 144 16.72 15.50 -9.88
C ASP A 144 15.43 14.92 -10.48
N ILE A 145 14.50 14.49 -9.63
CA ILE A 145 13.19 13.99 -10.03
C ILE A 145 12.11 15.09 -10.08
N GLY A 146 12.49 16.36 -9.89
CA GLY A 146 11.60 17.53 -9.87
C GLY A 146 10.79 17.70 -8.57
N GLY A 147 11.20 17.00 -7.53
CA GLY A 147 10.59 16.99 -6.20
C GLY A 147 11.27 17.93 -5.20
N ASP A 148 10.58 18.18 -4.09
CA ASP A 148 11.06 18.91 -2.92
C ASP A 148 11.34 17.92 -1.76
N PRO A 149 12.60 17.82 -1.26
CA PRO A 149 12.96 16.87 -0.22
C PRO A 149 12.33 17.19 1.16
N ASP A 150 11.83 18.41 1.37
CA ASP A 150 11.18 18.81 2.61
C ASP A 150 9.65 18.57 2.61
N ARG A 151 9.09 18.16 1.46
CA ARG A 151 7.65 17.92 1.25
C ARG A 151 7.42 16.47 0.81
N VAL A 152 7.76 15.53 1.70
CA VAL A 152 7.65 14.09 1.42
C VAL A 152 6.51 13.45 2.20
N ALA A 153 5.69 12.67 1.51
CA ALA A 153 4.71 11.76 2.08
C ALA A 153 5.01 10.31 1.69
N ILE A 154 4.48 9.37 2.46
CA ILE A 154 4.51 7.95 2.13
C ILE A 154 3.10 7.42 1.95
N PHE A 155 2.91 6.58 0.94
CA PHE A 155 1.64 5.98 0.60
C PHE A 155 1.83 4.47 0.44
N GLY A 156 0.92 3.68 0.98
CA GLY A 156 0.79 2.30 0.53
C GLY A 156 -0.62 1.76 0.66
N ASP A 157 -0.93 0.75 -0.15
CA ASP A 157 -2.21 0.05 -0.12
C ASP A 157 -2.05 -1.42 0.31
N SER A 158 -2.98 -1.97 1.10
CA SER A 158 -2.92 -3.36 1.58
C SER A 158 -1.60 -3.67 2.31
N ALA A 159 -0.83 -4.67 1.83
CA ALA A 159 0.53 -4.96 2.29
C ALA A 159 1.52 -3.78 2.07
N GLY A 160 1.33 -2.96 1.03
CA GLY A 160 2.04 -1.70 0.87
C GLY A 160 1.70 -0.70 1.99
N GLY A 161 0.46 -0.70 2.46
CA GLY A 161 0.02 0.08 3.64
C GLY A 161 0.72 -0.38 4.92
N ASN A 162 0.95 -1.69 5.08
CA ASN A 162 1.80 -2.23 6.15
C ASN A 162 3.22 -1.64 6.06
N LEU A 163 3.84 -1.74 4.87
CA LEU A 163 5.20 -1.26 4.62
C LEU A 163 5.31 0.25 4.85
N ALA A 164 4.30 1.03 4.46
CA ALA A 164 4.27 2.47 4.66
C ALA A 164 4.21 2.85 6.15
N ALA A 165 3.38 2.14 6.93
CA ALA A 165 3.32 2.31 8.38
C ALA A 165 4.65 1.91 9.06
N ALA A 166 5.25 0.80 8.64
CA ALA A 166 6.54 0.33 9.16
C ALA A 166 7.68 1.30 8.82
N VAL A 167 7.76 1.79 7.58
CA VAL A 167 8.76 2.78 7.14
C VAL A 167 8.59 4.10 7.88
N ALA A 168 7.36 4.53 8.18
CA ALA A 168 7.13 5.70 9.02
C ALA A 168 7.74 5.52 10.43
N GLN A 169 7.60 4.33 11.02
CA GLN A 169 8.25 4.00 12.29
C GLN A 169 9.77 3.95 12.17
N MET A 170 10.32 3.26 11.16
CA MET A 170 11.77 3.21 10.91
C MET A 170 12.36 4.61 10.73
N THR A 171 11.65 5.49 10.03
CA THR A 171 12.07 6.87 9.80
C THR A 171 12.23 7.62 11.12
N ARG A 172 11.25 7.55 12.02
CA ARG A 172 11.35 8.14 13.36
C ARG A 172 12.49 7.50 14.16
N ASP A 173 12.56 6.18 14.18
CA ASP A 173 13.47 5.43 15.05
C ASP A 173 14.94 5.56 14.61
N ARG A 174 15.18 5.75 13.31
CA ARG A 174 16.52 5.82 12.70
C ARG A 174 16.95 7.25 12.35
N GLY A 175 16.12 8.26 12.63
CA GLY A 175 16.42 9.66 12.30
C GLY A 175 16.45 9.95 10.80
N GLY A 176 15.55 9.31 10.04
CA GLY A 176 15.40 9.51 8.60
C GLY A 176 14.70 10.82 8.20
N PRO A 177 14.38 10.99 6.90
CA PRO A 177 13.71 12.18 6.38
C PRO A 177 12.38 12.49 7.08
N THR A 178 12.02 13.77 7.22
CA THR A 178 10.73 14.11 7.83
C THR A 178 9.58 13.81 6.88
N LEU A 179 8.72 12.85 7.24
CA LEU A 179 7.45 12.58 6.56
C LEU A 179 6.38 13.57 7.03
N LYS A 180 5.68 14.20 6.08
CA LYS A 180 4.57 15.13 6.34
C LYS A 180 3.22 14.44 6.44
N LEU A 181 3.08 13.28 5.81
CA LEU A 181 1.86 12.48 5.79
C LEU A 181 2.20 11.00 5.54
N GLN A 182 1.48 10.10 6.20
CA GLN A 182 1.39 8.68 5.84
C GLN A 182 -0.04 8.36 5.40
N ILE A 183 -0.19 7.81 4.20
CA ILE A 183 -1.49 7.39 3.66
C ILE A 183 -1.51 5.86 3.63
N LEU A 184 -2.46 5.28 4.37
CA LEU A 184 -2.58 3.84 4.58
C LEU A 184 -3.93 3.39 4.04
N ALA A 185 -3.96 2.89 2.81
CA ALA A 185 -5.19 2.39 2.20
C ALA A 185 -5.38 0.91 2.57
N TYR A 186 -6.45 0.61 3.32
CA TYR A 186 -6.85 -0.72 3.80
C TYR A 186 -5.64 -1.56 4.27
N PRO A 187 -4.82 -1.02 5.20
CA PRO A 187 -3.52 -1.58 5.51
C PRO A 187 -3.65 -2.92 6.22
N VAL A 188 -2.72 -3.83 5.94
CA VAL A 188 -2.45 -4.96 6.84
C VAL A 188 -1.62 -4.45 8.02
N ILE A 189 -2.00 -4.75 9.26
CA ILE A 189 -1.40 -4.14 10.46
C ILE A 189 -0.89 -5.16 11.47
N ASP A 190 -1.56 -6.31 11.63
CA ASP A 190 -1.22 -7.28 12.66
C ASP A 190 -1.33 -8.73 12.16
N ALA A 191 -0.34 -9.56 12.46
CA ALA A 191 -0.31 -10.94 11.98
C ALA A 191 -1.34 -11.87 12.64
N ALA A 192 -2.03 -11.45 13.71
CA ALA A 192 -2.96 -12.30 14.45
C ALA A 192 -4.17 -12.79 13.62
N CYS A 193 -4.64 -11.99 12.65
CA CYS A 193 -5.74 -12.33 11.75
C CYS A 193 -7.01 -12.87 12.47
N ASP A 194 -7.41 -12.25 13.60
CA ASP A 194 -8.44 -12.78 14.51
C ASP A 194 -9.51 -11.76 14.95
N THR A 195 -9.52 -10.57 14.35
CA THR A 195 -10.50 -9.50 14.60
C THR A 195 -11.95 -9.92 14.27
N ALA A 196 -12.93 -9.08 14.62
CA ALA A 196 -14.32 -9.35 14.30
C ALA A 196 -14.57 -9.23 12.78
N SER A 197 -13.91 -8.30 12.08
CA SER A 197 -13.95 -8.17 10.63
C SER A 197 -13.40 -9.40 9.92
N HIS A 198 -12.29 -9.99 10.40
CA HIS A 198 -11.78 -11.27 9.88
C HIS A 198 -12.85 -12.38 9.94
N LYS A 199 -13.57 -12.50 11.06
CA LYS A 199 -14.64 -13.50 11.24
C LYS A 199 -15.86 -13.24 10.36
N ARG A 200 -16.22 -11.96 10.18
CA ARG A 200 -17.43 -11.54 9.45
C ARG A 200 -17.24 -11.54 7.94
N PHE A 201 -16.07 -11.14 7.46
CA PHE A 201 -15.83 -10.81 6.05
C PHE A 201 -14.77 -11.71 5.39
N GLY A 202 -13.97 -12.44 6.17
CA GLY A 202 -12.84 -13.20 5.64
C GLY A 202 -13.14 -14.56 5.03
N ARG A 203 -14.34 -14.80 4.47
CA ARG A 203 -14.71 -16.11 3.87
C ARG A 203 -15.18 -16.01 2.42
N GLU A 204 -16.13 -15.12 2.14
CA GLU A 204 -16.92 -15.10 0.88
C GLU A 204 -16.74 -13.79 0.09
N LEU A 205 -15.66 -13.06 0.35
CA LEU A 205 -15.32 -11.81 -0.33
C LEU A 205 -14.01 -11.96 -1.09
N ASN A 206 -13.64 -10.91 -1.83
CA ASN A 206 -12.44 -10.88 -2.68
C ASN A 206 -11.10 -11.03 -1.94
N LEU A 207 -11.09 -10.87 -0.62
CA LEU A 207 -9.96 -11.20 0.23
C LEU A 207 -10.45 -12.04 1.42
N SER A 208 -9.91 -13.23 1.58
CA SER A 208 -10.22 -14.10 2.71
C SER A 208 -9.16 -14.05 3.81
N SER A 209 -9.55 -14.43 5.03
CA SER A 209 -8.60 -14.55 6.14
C SER A 209 -7.56 -15.66 5.93
N ALA A 210 -7.88 -16.67 5.13
CA ALA A 210 -6.94 -17.74 4.79
C ALA A 210 -5.83 -17.21 3.88
N GLU A 211 -6.17 -16.37 2.89
CA GLU A 211 -5.20 -15.72 2.01
C GLU A 211 -4.33 -14.72 2.77
N VAL A 212 -4.90 -13.92 3.69
CA VAL A 212 -4.10 -13.02 4.55
C VAL A 212 -3.07 -13.81 5.37
N LYS A 213 -3.48 -14.93 5.98
CA LYS A 213 -2.57 -15.80 6.74
C LYS A 213 -1.49 -16.41 5.86
N TRP A 214 -1.87 -16.89 4.68
CA TRP A 214 -0.91 -17.43 3.70
C TRP A 214 0.12 -16.37 3.29
N CYS A 215 -0.29 -15.11 3.05
CA CYS A 215 0.64 -14.02 2.77
C CYS A 215 1.62 -13.75 3.92
N TRP A 216 1.16 -13.79 5.18
CA TRP A 216 2.04 -13.71 6.35
C TRP A 216 3.04 -14.87 6.40
N ASP A 217 2.62 -16.10 6.10
CA ASP A 217 3.50 -17.27 6.07
C ASP A 217 4.56 -17.17 4.97
N GLN A 218 4.25 -16.53 3.85
CA GLN A 218 5.25 -16.23 2.82
C GLN A 218 6.23 -15.15 3.30
N TYR A 219 5.71 -14.08 3.91
CA TYR A 219 6.45 -12.87 4.26
C TYR A 219 7.41 -13.06 5.44
N LEU A 220 7.00 -13.73 6.52
CA LEU A 220 7.80 -13.81 7.75
C LEU A 220 8.93 -14.84 7.63
N SER A 221 10.11 -14.49 8.12
CA SER A 221 11.24 -15.42 8.20
C SER A 221 11.09 -16.40 9.37
N SER A 222 10.43 -15.96 10.45
CA SER A 222 10.14 -16.76 11.62
C SER A 222 8.85 -16.33 12.33
N PRO A 223 8.20 -17.20 13.13
CA PRO A 223 7.05 -16.80 13.94
C PRO A 223 7.33 -15.67 14.94
N ALA A 224 8.58 -15.50 15.37
CA ALA A 224 8.97 -14.44 16.29
C ALA A 224 8.88 -13.05 15.65
N ASP A 225 8.94 -12.98 14.31
CA ASP A 225 8.88 -11.71 13.57
C ASP A 225 7.52 -11.02 13.72
N THR A 226 6.46 -11.77 14.05
CA THR A 226 5.13 -11.21 14.34
C THR A 226 5.12 -10.18 15.46
N ALA A 227 6.07 -10.26 16.40
CA ALA A 227 6.22 -9.30 17.49
C ALA A 227 7.04 -8.06 17.10
N ASN A 228 7.71 -8.07 15.94
CA ASN A 228 8.51 -6.96 15.48
C ASN A 228 7.59 -5.83 14.95
N PRO A 229 7.76 -4.57 15.42
CA PRO A 229 6.92 -3.47 14.99
C PRO A 229 7.06 -3.11 13.50
N TYR A 230 8.15 -3.51 12.83
CA TYR A 230 8.31 -3.31 11.39
C TYR A 230 7.66 -4.41 10.55
N ALA A 231 7.21 -5.49 11.18
CA ALA A 231 6.32 -6.48 10.55
C ALA A 231 4.87 -6.19 10.93
N SER A 232 4.55 -6.08 12.22
CA SER A 232 3.23 -5.75 12.75
C SER A 232 3.25 -4.36 13.42
N PRO A 233 2.95 -3.27 12.68
CA PRO A 233 2.99 -1.89 13.19
C PRO A 233 2.31 -1.64 14.53
N ASN A 234 1.23 -2.36 14.85
CA ASN A 234 0.51 -2.22 16.11
C ASN A 234 1.25 -2.77 17.33
N ARG A 235 2.37 -3.48 17.14
CA ARG A 235 3.23 -4.02 18.20
C ARG A 235 4.32 -3.03 18.64
N ALA A 236 4.33 -1.82 18.09
CA ALA A 236 5.24 -0.77 18.51
C ALA A 236 5.04 -0.40 19.98
N ALA A 237 6.14 -0.22 20.71
CA ALA A 237 6.09 0.27 22.10
C ALA A 237 5.53 1.70 22.19
N SER A 238 5.65 2.48 21.12
CA SER A 238 5.07 3.82 21.00
C SER A 238 4.82 4.19 19.54
N LEU A 239 3.67 4.81 19.28
CA LEU A 239 3.33 5.44 18.00
C LEU A 239 3.49 6.97 18.03
N ALA A 240 3.95 7.54 19.15
CA ALA A 240 4.16 8.98 19.27
C ALA A 240 5.26 9.44 18.30
N GLY A 241 5.11 10.65 17.77
CA GLY A 241 6.09 11.27 16.87
C GLY A 241 6.09 10.72 15.44
N LEU A 242 5.11 9.90 15.05
CA LEU A 242 4.90 9.54 13.65
C LEU A 242 4.24 10.68 12.87
N ALA A 243 4.37 10.65 11.54
CA ALA A 243 3.73 11.61 10.65
C ALA A 243 2.19 11.56 10.78
N PRO A 244 1.49 12.68 10.56
CA PRO A 244 0.03 12.69 10.39
C PRO A 244 -0.43 11.57 9.47
N ALA A 245 -1.60 10.98 9.76
CA ALA A 245 -2.07 9.80 9.05
C ALA A 245 -3.45 9.99 8.42
N LEU A 246 -3.61 9.52 7.19
CA LEU A 246 -4.89 9.22 6.58
C LEU A 246 -5.01 7.71 6.41
N ILE A 247 -5.99 7.10 7.07
CA ILE A 247 -6.31 5.68 6.92
C ILE A 247 -7.65 5.55 6.18
N ILE A 248 -7.64 4.85 5.05
CA ILE A 248 -8.83 4.54 4.26
C ILE A 248 -9.19 3.07 4.48
N SER A 249 -10.46 2.74 4.72
CA SER A 249 -10.87 1.34 4.93
C SER A 249 -12.22 1.04 4.30
N PRO A 250 -12.34 0.04 3.42
CA PRO A 250 -13.62 -0.49 2.96
C PRO A 250 -14.38 -1.17 4.11
N GLU A 251 -15.71 -1.09 4.13
CA GLU A 251 -16.53 -1.70 5.20
C GLU A 251 -16.51 -3.23 5.15
N TYR A 252 -16.53 -3.82 3.96
CA TYR A 252 -16.59 -5.27 3.72
C TYR A 252 -15.17 -5.80 3.45
N ASP A 253 -14.30 -5.67 4.44
CA ASP A 253 -12.89 -6.04 4.35
C ASP A 253 -12.47 -6.75 5.64
N PRO A 254 -11.82 -7.93 5.60
CA PRO A 254 -11.28 -8.55 6.81
C PRO A 254 -10.31 -7.64 7.59
N LEU A 255 -9.66 -6.67 6.94
CA LEU A 255 -8.67 -5.78 7.55
C LEU A 255 -9.26 -4.49 8.14
N CYS A 256 -10.58 -4.26 8.03
CA CYS A 256 -11.15 -2.96 8.42
C CYS A 256 -11.05 -2.68 9.93
N ASP A 257 -11.22 -3.69 10.80
CA ASP A 257 -11.09 -3.51 12.25
C ASP A 257 -9.65 -3.22 12.67
N GLU A 258 -8.64 -3.83 12.03
CA GLU A 258 -7.24 -3.57 12.37
C GLU A 258 -6.77 -2.20 11.87
N GLY A 259 -7.24 -1.75 10.70
CA GLY A 259 -7.06 -0.38 10.23
C GLY A 259 -7.67 0.65 11.21
N ALA A 260 -8.91 0.40 11.66
CA ALA A 260 -9.58 1.25 12.66
C ALA A 260 -8.84 1.26 14.01
N ALA A 261 -8.37 0.09 14.46
CA ALA A 261 -7.62 -0.03 15.70
C ALA A 261 -6.28 0.73 15.64
N TYR A 262 -5.56 0.64 14.51
CA TYR A 262 -4.32 1.38 14.31
C TYR A 262 -4.55 2.88 14.27
N ALA A 263 -5.61 3.34 13.60
CA ALA A 263 -5.99 4.76 13.60
C ALA A 263 -6.28 5.28 15.02
N ALA A 264 -7.01 4.50 15.84
CA ALA A 264 -7.27 4.84 17.23
C ALA A 264 -5.99 4.85 18.09
N ALA A 265 -5.06 3.93 17.83
CA ALA A 265 -3.77 3.88 18.51
C ALA A 265 -2.90 5.11 18.17
N LEU A 266 -2.84 5.51 16.90
CA LEU A 266 -2.16 6.73 16.45
C LEU A 266 -2.75 7.98 17.12
N ALA A 267 -4.07 8.12 17.12
CA ALA A 267 -4.75 9.25 17.76
C ALA A 267 -4.50 9.29 19.27
N THR A 268 -4.50 8.14 19.94
CA THR A 268 -4.20 8.04 21.38
C THR A 268 -2.76 8.43 21.68
N ALA A 269 -1.83 8.17 20.76
CA ALA A 269 -0.42 8.58 20.87
C ALA A 269 -0.18 10.05 20.48
N GLY A 270 -1.23 10.81 20.17
CA GLY A 270 -1.16 12.23 19.82
C GLY A 270 -0.80 12.52 18.37
N VAL A 271 -0.86 11.52 17.47
CA VAL A 271 -0.64 11.71 16.03
C VAL A 271 -1.93 12.23 15.38
N PRO A 272 -1.90 13.36 14.64
CA PRO A 272 -3.06 13.80 13.87
C PRO A 272 -3.50 12.71 12.89
N THR A 273 -4.73 12.21 13.06
CA THR A 273 -5.18 11.00 12.37
C THR A 273 -6.59 11.18 11.83
N THR A 274 -6.76 10.94 10.53
CA THR A 274 -8.05 10.81 9.86
C THR A 274 -8.29 9.35 9.52
N TYR A 275 -9.47 8.83 9.88
CA TYR A 275 -9.92 7.49 9.51
C TYR A 275 -11.20 7.60 8.69
N SER A 276 -11.19 7.03 7.49
CA SER A 276 -12.29 7.12 6.53
C SER A 276 -12.76 5.72 6.14
N LEU A 277 -13.94 5.37 6.65
CA LEU A 277 -14.62 4.12 6.31
C LEU A 277 -15.46 4.32 5.04
N TYR A 278 -15.29 3.44 4.05
CA TYR A 278 -16.00 3.42 2.78
C TYR A 278 -17.11 2.36 2.81
N PRO A 279 -18.38 2.75 3.05
CA PRO A 279 -19.47 1.79 3.24
C PRO A 279 -19.78 0.99 1.96
N GLY A 280 -20.14 -0.28 2.13
CA GLY A 280 -20.47 -1.17 1.01
C GLY A 280 -19.31 -1.56 0.08
N MET A 281 -18.10 -1.05 0.32
CA MET A 281 -16.91 -1.33 -0.48
C MET A 281 -16.09 -2.50 0.09
N ILE A 282 -15.24 -3.07 -0.76
CA ILE A 282 -14.42 -4.26 -0.51
C ILE A 282 -12.93 -3.95 -0.59
N HIS A 283 -12.09 -4.90 -0.17
CA HIS A 283 -10.63 -4.78 -0.23
C HIS A 283 -10.14 -4.42 -1.65
N SER A 284 -8.99 -3.73 -1.76
CA SER A 284 -8.43 -3.27 -3.05
C SER A 284 -9.27 -2.21 -3.78
N LEU A 285 -10.04 -1.40 -3.03
CA LEU A 285 -10.89 -0.33 -3.55
C LEU A 285 -10.19 0.57 -4.59
N LEU A 286 -8.94 0.96 -4.35
CA LEU A 286 -8.20 1.86 -5.25
C LEU A 286 -7.70 1.16 -6.51
N ALA A 287 -7.30 -0.11 -6.40
CA ALA A 287 -6.81 -0.89 -7.53
C ALA A 287 -7.93 -1.21 -8.54
N PHE A 288 -9.18 -1.32 -8.07
CA PHE A 288 -10.34 -1.58 -8.90
C PHE A 288 -11.22 -0.36 -9.16
N SER A 289 -10.62 0.83 -9.18
CA SER A 289 -11.34 2.11 -9.28
C SER A 289 -12.23 2.24 -10.53
N ALA A 290 -11.80 1.66 -11.65
CA ALA A 290 -12.59 1.62 -12.88
C ALA A 290 -13.92 0.85 -12.72
N ALA A 291 -13.96 -0.15 -11.83
CA ALA A 291 -15.13 -0.97 -11.54
C ALA A 291 -15.91 -0.49 -10.30
N LEU A 292 -15.28 0.30 -9.43
CA LEU A 292 -15.83 0.75 -8.15
C LEU A 292 -15.97 2.27 -8.11
N PRO A 293 -17.12 2.84 -8.53
CA PRO A 293 -17.32 4.29 -8.56
C PRO A 293 -17.01 5.04 -7.25
N PRO A 294 -17.22 4.47 -6.03
CA PRO A 294 -16.81 5.14 -4.80
C PRO A 294 -15.30 5.37 -4.64
N ALA A 295 -14.45 4.70 -5.43
CA ALA A 295 -13.01 4.93 -5.44
C ALA A 295 -12.65 6.37 -5.84
N GLU A 296 -13.46 7.04 -6.68
CA GLU A 296 -13.26 8.45 -7.04
C GLU A 296 -13.26 9.36 -5.81
N LYS A 297 -14.11 9.06 -4.81
CA LYS A 297 -14.13 9.82 -3.56
C LYS A 297 -12.86 9.57 -2.73
N ALA A 298 -12.34 8.33 -2.77
CA ALA A 298 -11.10 7.97 -2.10
C ALA A 298 -9.90 8.69 -2.72
N PHE A 299 -9.78 8.72 -4.05
CA PHE A 299 -8.73 9.49 -4.73
C PHE A 299 -8.84 10.99 -4.45
N ALA A 300 -10.05 11.56 -4.48
CA ALA A 300 -10.25 12.97 -4.14
C ALA A 300 -9.85 13.29 -2.68
N GLU A 301 -10.15 12.40 -1.74
CA GLU A 301 -9.74 12.53 -0.33
C GLU A 301 -8.21 12.44 -0.17
N ILE A 302 -7.57 11.47 -0.84
CA ILE A 302 -6.11 11.33 -0.88
C ILE A 302 -5.46 12.60 -1.41
N ALA A 303 -5.93 13.11 -2.55
CA ALA A 303 -5.40 14.33 -3.15
C ALA A 303 -5.59 15.54 -2.23
N ALA A 304 -6.76 15.68 -1.59
CA ALA A 304 -7.01 16.74 -0.62
C ALA A 304 -6.07 16.67 0.59
N ALA A 305 -5.83 15.48 1.13
CA ALA A 305 -4.92 15.28 2.25
C ALA A 305 -3.46 15.62 1.87
N LEU A 306 -3.03 15.23 0.66
CA LEU A 306 -1.71 15.59 0.13
C LEU A 306 -1.56 17.11 -0.03
N HIS A 307 -2.53 17.78 -0.65
CA HIS A 307 -2.53 19.24 -0.80
C HIS A 307 -2.51 19.99 0.53
N GLN A 308 -3.12 19.43 1.58
CA GLN A 308 -3.15 20.05 2.90
C GLN A 308 -1.83 19.86 3.65
N ALA A 309 -1.19 18.70 3.52
CA ALA A 309 -0.02 18.32 4.30
C ALA A 309 1.31 18.80 3.69
N LEU A 310 1.35 18.96 2.37
CA LEU A 310 2.56 19.25 1.59
C LEU A 310 2.53 20.66 1.06
#